data_AF-A0AAV3GKB7-F1
#
_entry.id   AF-A0AAV3GKB7-F1
#
_cell.length_a   1.000
_cell.length_b   1.000
_cell.length_c   1.000
_cell.angle_alpha   90.00
_cell.angle_beta   90.00
_cell.angle_gamma   90.00
#
_symmetry.space_group_name_H-M   'P 1'
#
loop_
_entity.id
_entity.type
_entity.pdbx_description
1 polymer ?
#
loop_
_entity_poly.entity_id
_entity_poly.type
_entity_poly.pdbx_seq_one_letter_code
_entity_poly.pdbx_strand_id
1 'polypeptide(L)' 'MYSYDDIKLMFDWGLFTPEQVAEFVPSCITEEEFTKMTGKPFSKS' A
#
# COMPACT_ATOMS: atom_id res chain seq x y z
N MET A 1 -1.69 13.85 -5.23
CA MET A 1 -1.46 12.83 -4.19
C MET A 1 -2.41 11.69 -4.52
N TYR A 2 -1.90 10.47 -4.65
CA TYR A 2 -2.74 9.31 -4.94
C TYR A 2 -3.59 8.98 -3.72
N SER A 3 -4.82 8.53 -3.93
CA SER A 3 -5.71 8.07 -2.88
C SER A 3 -5.47 6.59 -2.56
N TYR A 4 -6.03 6.13 -1.44
CA TYR A 4 -6.05 4.70 -1.11
C TYR A 4 -6.60 3.84 -2.26
N ASP A 5 -7.68 4.28 -2.92
CA ASP A 5 -8.30 3.54 -4.01
C ASP A 5 -7.39 3.42 -5.23
N ASP A 6 -6.60 4.47 -5.52
CA ASP A 6 -5.60 4.43 -6.60
C ASP A 6 -4.51 3.40 -6.28
N ILE A 7 -3.95 3.42 -5.06
CA ILE A 7 -2.90 2.47 -4.66
C ILE A 7 -3.45 1.04 -4.64
N LYS A 8 -4.69 0.85 -4.17
CA LYS A 8 -5.36 -0.45 -4.15
C LYS A 8 -5.60 -0.99 -5.56
N LEU A 9 -6.06 -0.16 -6.50
CA LEU A 9 -6.26 -0.57 -7.89
C LEU A 9 -4.96 -1.04 -8.53
N MET A 10 -3.87 -0.29 -8.31
CA MET A 10 -2.55 -0.63 -8.84
C MET A 10 -2.00 -1.92 -8.22
N PHE A 11 -2.23 -2.14 -6.92
CA PHE A 11 -1.86 -3.39 -6.24
C PHE A 11 -2.69 -4.58 -6.74
N ASP A 12 -4.01 -4.42 -6.88
CA ASP A 12 -4.92 -5.45 -7.38
C ASP A 12 -4.60 -5.83 -8.85
N TRP A 13 -4.09 -4.89 -9.64
CA TRP A 13 -3.59 -5.15 -11.00
C TRP A 13 -2.20 -5.80 -11.03
N GLY A 14 -1.57 -6.02 -9.88
CA GLY A 14 -0.22 -6.57 -9.78
C GLY A 14 0.87 -5.62 -10.27
N LEU A 15 0.57 -4.31 -10.39
CA LEU A 15 1.55 -3.29 -10.78
C LEU A 15 2.45 -2.89 -9.60
N PHE A 16 1.97 -3.06 -8.37
CA PHE A 16 2.75 -2.83 -7.16
C PHE A 16 2.95 -4.10 -6.35
N THR A 17 4.18 -4.26 -5.87
CA THR A 17 4.55 -5.20 -4.82
C THR A 17 4.24 -4.60 -3.44
N PRO A 18 4.08 -5.41 -2.38
CA PRO A 18 3.91 -4.91 -1.02
C PRO A 18 5.02 -3.93 -0.62
N GLU A 19 6.25 -4.16 -1.04
CA GLU A 19 7.39 -3.29 -0.74
C GLU A 19 7.23 -1.92 -1.40
N GLN A 20 6.68 -1.85 -2.62
CA GLN A 20 6.34 -0.58 -3.27
C GLN A 20 5.13 0.10 -2.60
N VAL A 21 4.13 -0.67 -2.15
CA VAL A 21 2.99 -0.12 -1.40
C VAL A 21 3.45 0.52 -0.09
N ALA A 22 4.52 0.01 0.53
CA ALA A 22 5.07 0.53 1.78
C ALA A 22 5.68 1.94 1.62
N GLU A 23 6.17 2.31 0.44
CA GLU A 23 6.69 3.66 0.15
C GLU A 23 5.59 4.73 0.17
N PHE A 24 4.33 4.33 0.00
CA PHE A 24 3.18 5.22 0.09
C PHE A 24 2.69 5.44 1.52
N VAL A 25 3.26 4.73 2.52
CA VAL A 25 2.94 4.93 3.93
C VAL A 25 3.92 5.94 4.57
N PRO A 26 3.45 6.96 5.31
CA PRO A 26 2.06 7.29 5.63
C PRO A 26 1.41 8.31 4.66
N SER A 27 2.08 8.62 3.54
CA SER A 27 1.74 9.78 2.71
C SER A 27 0.43 9.65 1.93
N CYS A 28 0.16 8.50 1.32
CA CYS A 28 -1.05 8.25 0.52
C CYS A 28 -1.97 7.21 1.19
N ILE A 29 -1.41 6.33 2.02
CA ILE A 29 -2.12 5.31 2.77
C ILE A 29 -1.54 5.18 4.17
N THR A 30 -2.32 4.67 5.10
CA THR A 30 -1.94 4.36 6.47
C THR A 30 -1.33 2.96 6.61
N GLU A 31 -0.69 2.67 7.75
CA GLU A 31 -0.20 1.32 8.08
C GLU A 31 -1.33 0.28 8.15
N GLU A 32 -2.52 0.68 8.61
CA GLU A 32 -3.71 -0.17 8.64
C GLU A 32 -4.20 -0.49 7.23
N GLU A 33 -4.26 0.52 6.36
CA GLU A 33 -4.66 0.36 4.96
C GLU A 33 -3.65 -0.50 4.18
N PHE A 34 -2.35 -0.33 4.44
CA PHE A 34 -1.31 -1.22 3.93
C PHE A 34 -1.58 -2.68 4.31
N THR A 35 -1.84 -2.92 5.60
CA THR A 35 -2.06 -4.27 6.13
C THR A 35 -3.34 -4.88 5.55
N LYS A 36 -4.39 -4.08 5.40
CA LYS A 36 -5.66 -4.49 4.78
C LYS A 36 -5.50 -4.84 3.30
N MET A 37 -4.64 -4.13 2.58
CA MET A 37 -4.42 -4.31 1.15
C MET A 37 -3.50 -5.51 0.85
N THR A 38 -2.38 -5.61 1.56
CA THR A 38 -1.32 -6.59 1.27
C THR A 38 -1.47 -7.89 2.08
N GLY A 39 -2.27 -7.87 3.15
CA GLY A 39 -2.37 -8.97 4.12
C GLY A 39 -1.11 -9.18 4.97
N LYS A 40 -0.11 -8.32 4.83
CA LYS A 40 1.15 -8.37 5.58
C LYS A 40 1.19 -7.23 6.60
N PRO A 41 1.72 -7.44 7.81
CA PRO A 41 1.97 -6.35 8.73
C PRO A 41 2.95 -5.36 8.09
N PHE A 42 2.68 -4.07 8.24
CA PHE A 42 3.63 -3.05 7.80
C PHE A 42 4.95 -3.19 8.58
N SER A 43 6.05 -3.29 7.85
CA SER A 43 7.39 -3.35 8.42
C SER A 43 8.33 -2.58 7.51
N LYS A 44 8.71 -1.37 7.94
CA LYS A 44 9.80 -0.62 7.30
C LYS A 44 11.08 -1.00 8.04
N SER A 45 11.91 -1.84 7.41
CA SER A 45 13.27 -2.15 7.91
C SER A 45 14.16 -0.91 7.89
#